data_AF-A0A970X3I0-F1
#
_entry.id   AF-A0A970X3I0-F1
#
_cell.length_a   1.000
_cell.length_b   1.000
_cell.length_c   1.000
_cell.angle_alpha   90.00
_cell.angle_beta   90.00
_cell.angle_gamma   90.00
#
_symmetry.space_group_name_H-M   'P 1'
#
loop_
_entity.id
_entity.type
_entity.pdbx_description
1 polymer ?
#
loop_
_entity_poly.entity_id
_entity_poly.type
_entity_poly.pdbx_seq_one_letter_code
_entity_poly.pdbx_strand_id
1 'polypeptide(L)'
;MDFRTKLPVSQAPFTLTHANRFFVMGSCFAEQTGVRLRESGFRAIVNPFGVLYNPVSIEQSLTRLMANEAFNADQLVCHEGLYHSFNHHGSFSNADPDQAMLHINTAFDKAVEGLSNTDCLILTVGTAWLYKRVDTGEVVANCHKWPASQFTRERLDVESLVERFTRLFNELLERRPNLKIVLTVSPIRHLKDGLHANNLSKAVLLLGIEALCQRFESVTYYPAYELLLDDLRDYRFFADDMLHPSLLAQTYIWEHFSETFFNKGTREMARQVQAIHKAMEHKPFHPNDEAYKRFAQKNLAAIEGLTLSEPSLTLQDERAFFERIIREH
;
A
#
# COMPACT_ATOMS: atom_id res chain seq x y z
N MET A 1 -26.96 1.76 25.70
CA MET A 1 -27.13 1.01 24.44
C MET A 1 -25.93 1.37 23.58
N ASP A 2 -25.10 0.39 23.21
CA ASP A 2 -24.03 0.64 22.24
C ASP A 2 -24.65 0.60 20.84
N PHE A 3 -24.57 1.70 20.11
CA PHE A 3 -25.16 1.85 18.77
C PHE A 3 -24.21 1.38 17.67
N ARG A 4 -23.03 0.87 18.04
CA ARG A 4 -21.99 0.44 17.11
C ARG A 4 -21.72 -1.06 17.27
N THR A 5 -21.68 -1.77 16.15
CA THR A 5 -21.20 -3.16 16.12
C THR A 5 -19.71 -3.13 15.80
N LYS A 6 -18.89 -2.95 16.83
CA LYS A 6 -17.44 -2.87 16.67
C LYS A 6 -16.89 -4.21 16.20
N LEU A 7 -16.07 -4.19 15.16
CA LEU A 7 -15.32 -5.38 14.79
C LEU A 7 -14.25 -5.62 15.87
N PRO A 8 -14.20 -6.82 16.46
CA PRO A 8 -13.20 -7.12 17.47
C PRO A 8 -11.83 -7.23 16.82
N VAL A 9 -10.83 -6.60 17.44
CA VAL A 9 -9.43 -6.80 17.05
C VAL A 9 -9.06 -8.25 17.36
N SER A 10 -8.80 -9.01 16.30
CA SER A 10 -8.29 -10.37 16.38
C SER A 10 -6.79 -10.33 16.12
N GLN A 11 -5.98 -10.85 17.05
CA GLN A 11 -4.53 -10.89 16.84
C GLN A 11 -4.22 -11.77 15.62
N ALA A 12 -3.35 -11.25 14.74
CA ALA A 12 -2.85 -12.01 13.60
C ALA A 12 -2.02 -13.23 14.07
N PRO A 13 -1.87 -14.28 13.25
CA PRO A 13 -1.06 -15.45 13.59
C PRO A 13 0.45 -15.15 13.68
N PHE A 14 0.86 -13.91 13.42
CA PHE A 14 2.22 -13.42 13.52
C PHE A 14 2.23 -11.96 14.03
N THR A 15 3.37 -11.55 14.58
CA THR A 15 3.62 -10.16 14.98
C THR A 15 4.65 -9.55 14.06
N LEU A 16 4.42 -8.30 13.64
CA LEU A 16 5.33 -7.50 12.84
C LEU A 16 5.98 -6.42 13.71
N THR A 17 7.24 -6.12 13.44
CA THR A 17 8.05 -5.09 14.13
C THR A 17 8.78 -4.21 13.12
N HIS A 18 9.47 -3.18 13.58
CA HIS A 18 10.30 -2.31 12.73
C HIS A 18 11.46 -3.05 12.05
N ALA A 19 11.80 -4.25 12.53
CA ALA A 19 12.74 -5.15 11.87
C ALA A 19 12.20 -5.74 10.57
N ASN A 20 10.88 -5.81 10.40
CA ASN A 20 10.27 -6.33 9.18
C ASN A 20 10.27 -5.29 8.06
N ARG A 21 10.48 -5.77 6.83
CA ARG A 21 10.35 -5.00 5.59
C ARG A 21 9.01 -5.29 4.94
N PHE A 22 8.33 -4.21 4.54
CA PHE A 22 7.01 -4.25 3.94
C PHE A 22 7.07 -4.02 2.44
N PHE A 23 6.22 -4.76 1.73
CA PHE A 23 5.91 -4.50 0.33
C PHE A 23 4.40 -4.36 0.20
N VAL A 24 3.95 -3.19 -0.24
CA VAL A 24 2.53 -2.85 -0.26
C VAL A 24 2.11 -2.58 -1.69
N MET A 25 1.05 -3.26 -2.15
CA MET A 25 0.57 -3.16 -3.51
C MET A 25 -0.95 -3.21 -3.59
N GLY A 26 -1.55 -2.39 -4.44
CA GLY A 26 -2.98 -2.45 -4.74
C GLY A 26 -3.65 -1.07 -4.86
N SER A 27 -4.90 -0.99 -4.39
CA SER A 27 -5.76 0.19 -4.55
C SER A 27 -5.20 1.45 -3.86
N CYS A 28 -5.88 2.61 -4.00
CA CYS A 28 -5.52 3.83 -3.25
C CYS A 28 -5.44 3.61 -1.73
N PHE A 29 -6.22 2.67 -1.19
CA PHE A 29 -6.15 2.31 0.23
C PHE A 29 -4.82 1.61 0.60
N ALA A 30 -4.20 0.89 -0.35
CA ALA A 30 -2.86 0.34 -0.17
C ALA A 30 -1.83 1.46 -0.03
N GLU A 31 -1.96 2.52 -0.84
CA GLU A 31 -1.09 3.69 -0.77
C GLU A 31 -1.20 4.40 0.57
N GLN A 32 -2.43 4.63 1.06
CA GLN A 32 -2.67 5.18 2.40
C GLN A 32 -2.05 4.32 3.50
N THR A 33 -2.21 3.00 3.43
CA THR A 33 -1.60 2.06 4.38
C THR A 33 -0.07 2.13 4.33
N GLY A 34 0.52 2.20 3.13
CA GLY A 34 1.94 2.34 2.92
C GLY A 34 2.51 3.66 3.45
N VAL A 35 1.78 4.77 3.29
CA VAL A 35 2.13 6.07 3.87
C VAL A 35 2.14 5.96 5.39
N ARG A 36 1.10 5.40 6.01
CA ARG A 36 1.03 5.20 7.47
C ARG A 36 2.17 4.35 8.01
N LEU A 37 2.57 3.31 7.28
CA LEU A 37 3.74 2.50 7.61
C LEU A 37 5.03 3.35 7.63
N ARG A 38 5.26 4.16 6.59
CA ARG A 38 6.45 5.03 6.51
C ARG A 38 6.46 6.12 7.57
N GLU A 39 5.33 6.80 7.79
CA GLU A 39 5.15 7.78 8.89
C GLU A 39 5.38 7.17 10.28
N SER A 40 5.25 5.85 10.38
CA SER A 40 5.47 5.10 11.62
C SER A 40 6.88 4.52 11.72
N GLY A 41 7.77 4.83 10.79
CA GLY A 41 9.17 4.39 10.76
C GLY A 41 9.41 3.01 10.14
N PHE A 42 8.41 2.38 9.53
CA PHE A 42 8.58 1.10 8.87
C PHE A 42 9.19 1.26 7.48
N ARG A 43 10.05 0.31 7.11
CA ARG A 43 10.62 0.21 5.76
C ARG A 43 9.58 -0.40 4.83
N ALA A 44 9.04 0.41 3.92
CA ALA A 44 7.99 -0.03 3.00
C ALA A 44 8.25 0.42 1.56
N ILE A 45 8.23 -0.54 0.62
CA ILE A 45 7.98 -0.26 -0.81
C ILE A 45 6.46 -0.19 -1.00
N VAL A 46 5.99 0.86 -1.67
CA VAL A 46 4.55 1.14 -1.79
C VAL A 46 4.23 1.41 -3.24
N ASN A 47 3.32 0.60 -3.80
CA ASN A 47 2.76 0.72 -5.14
C ASN A 47 3.81 1.07 -6.21
N PRO A 48 4.81 0.20 -6.48
CA PRO A 48 5.88 0.51 -7.43
C PRO A 48 5.40 0.58 -8.90
N PHE A 49 4.17 0.15 -9.17
CA PHE A 49 3.47 0.33 -10.46
C PHE A 49 2.37 1.40 -10.38
N GLY A 50 2.29 2.09 -9.25
CA GLY A 50 1.18 2.94 -8.85
C GLY A 50 -0.04 2.14 -8.41
N VAL A 51 -1.20 2.81 -8.33
CA VAL A 51 -2.44 2.20 -7.86
C VAL A 51 -2.94 1.12 -8.83
N LEU A 52 -3.14 -0.09 -8.30
CA LEU A 52 -3.68 -1.24 -9.02
C LEU A 52 -4.96 -1.74 -8.34
N TYR A 53 -6.07 -1.81 -9.07
CA TYR A 53 -7.35 -2.19 -8.47
C TYR A 53 -7.68 -3.68 -8.60
N ASN A 54 -7.28 -4.32 -9.70
CA ASN A 54 -7.72 -5.67 -9.99
C ASN A 54 -6.64 -6.72 -9.64
N PRO A 55 -7.04 -7.93 -9.20
CA PRO A 55 -6.10 -8.98 -8.81
C PRO A 55 -5.12 -9.39 -9.90
N VAL A 56 -5.55 -9.44 -11.17
CA VAL A 56 -4.72 -9.93 -12.28
C VAL A 56 -3.56 -8.97 -12.56
N SER A 57 -3.79 -7.66 -12.55
CA SER A 57 -2.69 -6.70 -12.71
C SER A 57 -1.68 -6.75 -11.56
N ILE A 58 -2.14 -6.99 -10.32
CA ILE A 58 -1.24 -7.17 -9.17
C ILE A 58 -0.39 -8.43 -9.36
N GLU A 59 -1.02 -9.55 -9.75
CA GLU A 59 -0.33 -10.81 -10.02
C GLU A 59 0.72 -10.66 -11.14
N GLN A 60 0.32 -10.11 -12.28
CA GLN A 60 1.23 -9.87 -13.41
C GLN A 60 2.44 -9.02 -13.02
N SER A 61 2.24 -7.96 -12.25
CA SER A 61 3.34 -7.12 -11.80
C SER A 61 4.28 -7.85 -10.83
N LEU A 62 3.76 -8.64 -9.89
CA LEU A 62 4.59 -9.42 -8.97
C LEU A 62 5.36 -10.53 -9.72
N THR A 63 4.70 -11.23 -10.63
CA THR A 63 5.33 -12.23 -11.52
C THR A 63 6.46 -11.58 -12.33
N ARG A 64 6.24 -10.37 -12.87
CA ARG A 64 7.27 -9.62 -13.61
C ARG A 64 8.47 -9.24 -12.73
N LEU A 65 8.23 -8.79 -11.50
CA LEU A 65 9.30 -8.50 -10.53
C LEU A 65 10.10 -9.76 -10.18
N MET A 66 9.42 -10.89 -9.98
CA MET A 66 10.08 -12.18 -9.71
C MET A 66 10.92 -12.67 -10.90
N ALA A 67 10.48 -12.38 -12.13
CA ALA A 67 11.24 -12.67 -13.34
C ALA A 67 12.38 -11.67 -13.61
N ASN A 68 12.43 -10.56 -12.87
CA ASN A 68 13.34 -9.43 -13.11
C ASN A 68 13.29 -8.94 -14.57
N GLU A 69 12.09 -8.86 -15.13
CA GLU A 69 11.87 -8.44 -16.52
C GLU A 69 11.55 -6.94 -16.59
N ALA A 70 12.57 -6.11 -16.82
CA ALA A 70 12.42 -4.65 -16.94
C ALA A 70 11.51 -4.24 -18.12
N PHE A 71 11.02 -3.00 -18.11
CA PHE A 71 10.20 -2.46 -19.20
C PHE A 71 11.06 -1.93 -20.33
N ASN A 72 10.54 -2.01 -21.55
CA ASN A 72 11.20 -1.57 -22.77
C ASN A 72 10.32 -0.54 -23.53
N ALA A 73 10.91 0.13 -24.52
CA ALA A 73 10.26 1.24 -25.21
C ALA A 73 9.01 0.82 -26.00
N ASP A 74 8.94 -0.42 -26.50
CA ASP A 74 7.78 -0.97 -27.21
C ASP A 74 6.54 -1.16 -26.33
N GLN A 75 6.70 -1.14 -25.01
CA GLN A 75 5.61 -1.20 -24.04
C GLN A 75 5.03 0.18 -23.68
N LEU A 76 5.61 1.28 -24.20
CA LEU A 76 5.04 2.61 -24.05
C LEU A 76 4.06 2.93 -25.18
N VAL A 77 2.92 3.50 -24.81
CA VAL A 77 1.91 3.98 -25.75
C VAL A 77 1.68 5.48 -25.56
N CYS A 78 1.56 6.21 -26.67
CA CYS A 78 1.29 7.65 -26.64
C CYS A 78 -0.20 7.92 -26.76
N HIS A 79 -0.77 8.69 -25.83
CA HIS A 79 -2.15 9.16 -25.87
C HIS A 79 -2.28 10.50 -25.16
N GLU A 80 -3.07 11.42 -25.72
CA GLU A 80 -3.25 12.78 -25.17
C GLU A 80 -1.94 13.53 -24.87
N GLY A 81 -0.87 13.26 -25.64
CA GLY A 81 0.44 13.91 -25.48
C GLY A 81 1.29 13.37 -24.34
N LEU A 82 0.92 12.23 -23.75
CA LEU A 82 1.68 11.54 -22.72
C LEU A 82 2.02 10.11 -23.16
N TYR A 83 3.16 9.63 -22.70
CA TYR A 83 3.59 8.24 -22.83
C TYR A 83 3.20 7.46 -21.58
N HIS A 84 2.50 6.35 -21.79
CA HIS A 84 1.91 5.52 -20.76
C HIS A 84 2.39 4.07 -20.89
N SER A 85 2.39 3.35 -19.78
CA SER A 85 2.37 1.89 -19.78
C SER A 85 1.02 1.40 -19.28
N PHE A 86 0.37 0.49 -20.00
CA PHE A 86 -0.90 -0.11 -19.57
C PHE A 86 -0.79 -0.90 -18.27
N ASN A 87 0.43 -1.26 -17.84
CA ASN A 87 0.74 -1.95 -16.59
C ASN A 87 0.94 -0.99 -15.40
N HIS A 88 0.87 0.33 -15.63
CA HIS A 88 1.14 1.34 -14.61
C HIS A 88 -0.02 2.32 -14.44
N HIS A 89 -0.11 2.89 -13.25
CA HIS A 89 -0.97 4.04 -12.99
C HIS A 89 -0.51 5.28 -13.78
N GLY A 90 -1.44 6.21 -14.03
CA GLY A 90 -1.16 7.45 -14.77
C GLY A 90 -0.06 8.33 -14.17
N SER A 91 0.28 8.17 -12.90
CA SER A 91 1.40 8.87 -12.23
C SER A 91 2.78 8.52 -12.78
N PHE A 92 2.91 7.43 -13.55
CA PHE A 92 4.15 7.06 -14.24
C PHE A 92 4.28 7.68 -15.63
N SER A 93 3.23 8.34 -16.09
CA SER A 93 3.19 8.90 -17.44
C SER A 93 3.99 10.19 -17.52
N ASN A 94 4.61 10.44 -18.67
CA ASN A 94 5.35 11.67 -18.93
C ASN A 94 5.18 12.09 -20.40
N ALA A 95 5.31 13.38 -20.69
CA ALA A 95 5.31 13.87 -22.08
C ALA A 95 6.57 13.44 -22.85
N ASP A 96 7.65 13.17 -22.13
CA ASP A 96 8.90 12.62 -22.65
C ASP A 96 8.95 11.09 -22.42
N PRO A 97 9.08 10.26 -23.48
CA PRO A 97 9.10 8.81 -23.36
C PRO A 97 10.31 8.30 -22.56
N ASP A 98 11.46 8.97 -22.65
CA ASP A 98 12.67 8.58 -21.95
C ASP A 98 12.52 8.84 -20.45
N GLN A 99 11.87 9.95 -20.08
CA GLN A 99 11.55 10.24 -18.67
C GLN A 99 10.50 9.29 -18.11
N ALA A 100 9.48 8.92 -18.89
CA ALA A 100 8.50 7.91 -18.49
C ALA A 100 9.18 6.55 -18.25
N MET A 101 10.03 6.12 -19.18
CA MET A 101 10.77 4.86 -19.08
C MET A 101 11.75 4.86 -17.90
N LEU A 102 12.49 5.95 -17.71
CA LEU A 102 13.40 6.09 -16.58
C LEU A 102 12.66 6.00 -15.25
N HIS A 103 11.52 6.68 -15.11
CA HIS A 103 10.71 6.62 -13.89
C HIS A 103 10.18 5.21 -13.63
N ILE A 104 9.64 4.54 -14.65
CA ILE A 104 9.15 3.16 -14.57
C ILE A 104 10.26 2.21 -14.12
N ASN A 105 11.40 2.18 -14.82
CA ASN A 105 12.45 1.23 -14.53
C ASN A 105 13.19 1.55 -13.22
N THR A 106 13.31 2.82 -12.83
CA THR A 106 13.85 3.18 -11.50
C THR A 106 12.96 2.65 -10.37
N ALA A 107 11.64 2.73 -10.53
CA ALA A 107 10.70 2.16 -9.55
C ALA A 107 10.73 0.62 -9.58
N PHE A 108 10.84 0.03 -10.77
CA PHE A 108 10.96 -1.40 -10.98
C PHE A 108 12.18 -1.99 -10.27
N ASP A 109 13.37 -1.42 -10.47
CA ASP A 109 14.61 -1.92 -9.88
C ASP A 109 14.55 -1.90 -8.35
N LYS A 110 14.05 -0.80 -7.77
CA LYS A 110 13.80 -0.69 -6.32
C LYS A 110 12.79 -1.73 -5.84
N ALA A 111 11.79 -2.05 -6.65
CA ALA A 111 10.77 -3.03 -6.32
C ALA A 111 11.30 -4.47 -6.42
N VAL A 112 12.18 -4.79 -7.36
CA VAL A 112 12.84 -6.10 -7.45
C VAL A 112 13.68 -6.35 -6.20
N GLU A 113 14.51 -5.37 -5.80
CA GLU A 113 15.31 -5.45 -4.58
C GLU A 113 14.40 -5.54 -3.34
N GLY A 114 13.38 -4.69 -3.28
CA GLY A 114 12.43 -4.65 -2.17
C GLY A 114 11.69 -5.97 -1.98
N LEU A 115 11.11 -6.53 -3.04
CA LEU A 115 10.35 -7.77 -3.00
C LEU A 115 11.22 -8.95 -2.55
N SER A 116 12.45 -9.04 -3.07
CA SER A 116 13.42 -10.09 -2.70
C SER A 116 13.78 -10.08 -1.21
N ASN A 117 13.67 -8.92 -0.57
CA ASN A 117 14.02 -8.66 0.82
C ASN A 117 12.80 -8.52 1.75
N THR A 118 11.59 -8.73 1.24
CA THR A 118 10.35 -8.47 1.98
C THR A 118 10.06 -9.55 3.02
N ASP A 119 9.56 -9.13 4.17
CA ASP A 119 9.08 -10.02 5.24
C ASP A 119 7.56 -10.04 5.32
N CYS A 120 6.89 -8.94 4.94
CA CYS A 120 5.43 -8.84 4.87
C CYS A 120 4.97 -8.22 3.54
N LEU A 121 4.22 -8.98 2.75
CA LEU A 121 3.55 -8.54 1.53
C LEU A 121 2.10 -8.20 1.84
N ILE A 122 1.69 -6.94 1.62
CA ILE A 122 0.31 -6.48 1.81
C ILE A 122 -0.32 -6.21 0.45
N LEU A 123 -1.36 -6.95 0.11
CA LEU A 123 -2.11 -6.79 -1.15
C LEU A 123 -3.53 -6.28 -0.87
N THR A 124 -3.87 -5.12 -1.42
CA THR A 124 -5.22 -4.55 -1.32
C THR A 124 -5.94 -4.60 -2.66
N VAL A 125 -6.85 -5.56 -2.83
CA VAL A 125 -7.64 -5.70 -4.06
C VAL A 125 -8.88 -4.81 -4.03
N GLY A 126 -9.13 -4.06 -5.10
CA GLY A 126 -10.21 -3.09 -5.21
C GLY A 126 -11.44 -3.61 -5.95
N THR A 127 -11.25 -4.34 -7.05
CA THR A 127 -12.35 -4.78 -7.91
C THR A 127 -12.02 -6.10 -8.61
N ALA A 128 -13.02 -6.97 -8.79
CA ALA A 128 -12.92 -8.15 -9.65
C ALA A 128 -13.12 -7.82 -11.14
N TRP A 129 -13.44 -6.58 -11.50
CA TRP A 129 -13.55 -6.16 -12.90
C TRP A 129 -12.19 -6.01 -13.55
N LEU A 130 -12.03 -6.64 -14.70
CA LEU A 130 -10.85 -6.58 -15.55
C LEU A 130 -11.18 -5.79 -16.82
N TYR A 131 -10.19 -5.07 -17.32
CA TYR A 131 -10.20 -4.47 -18.65
C TYR A 131 -9.12 -5.16 -19.46
N LYS A 132 -9.49 -5.73 -20.60
CA LYS A 132 -8.57 -6.41 -21.51
C LYS A 132 -8.49 -5.63 -22.80
N ARG A 133 -7.30 -5.47 -23.36
CA ARG A 133 -7.16 -4.89 -24.70
C ARG A 133 -7.81 -5.80 -25.74
N VAL A 134 -8.54 -5.22 -26.68
CA VAL A 134 -9.19 -5.97 -27.76
C VAL A 134 -8.16 -6.58 -28.73
N ASP A 135 -7.05 -5.91 -28.96
CA ASP A 135 -6.02 -6.31 -29.91
C ASP A 135 -5.07 -7.39 -29.37
N THR A 136 -4.68 -7.33 -28.09
CA THR A 136 -3.76 -8.31 -27.48
C THR A 136 -4.43 -9.31 -26.56
N GLY A 137 -5.64 -9.03 -26.07
CA GLY A 137 -6.30 -9.83 -25.02
C GLY A 137 -5.72 -9.65 -23.62
N GLU A 138 -4.69 -8.81 -23.46
CA GLU A 138 -4.00 -8.61 -22.19
C GLU A 138 -4.82 -7.75 -21.23
N VAL A 139 -4.82 -8.14 -19.96
CA VAL A 139 -5.39 -7.32 -18.88
C VAL A 139 -4.50 -6.10 -18.64
N VAL A 140 -5.13 -4.93 -18.49
CA VAL A 140 -4.45 -3.67 -18.19
C VAL A 140 -4.72 -3.21 -16.76
N ALA A 141 -3.73 -2.56 -16.17
CA ALA A 141 -3.85 -1.90 -14.87
C ALA A 141 -4.65 -0.58 -14.97
N ASN A 142 -4.46 0.16 -16.07
CA ASN A 142 -5.09 1.45 -16.30
C ASN A 142 -5.38 1.64 -17.78
N CYS A 143 -6.57 2.11 -18.14
CA CYS A 143 -6.93 2.37 -19.54
C CYS A 143 -6.43 3.74 -20.05
N HIS A 144 -5.85 4.59 -19.19
CA HIS A 144 -5.30 5.92 -19.56
C HIS A 144 -6.24 6.80 -20.37
N LYS A 145 -7.55 6.74 -20.08
CA LYS A 145 -8.63 7.43 -20.81
C LYS A 145 -8.69 7.11 -22.31
N TRP A 146 -8.14 5.99 -22.74
CA TRP A 146 -8.31 5.50 -24.11
C TRP A 146 -9.79 5.19 -24.41
N PRO A 147 -10.17 5.16 -25.71
CA PRO A 147 -11.53 4.84 -26.10
C PRO A 147 -11.99 3.49 -25.54
N ALA A 148 -13.17 3.46 -24.92
CA ALA A 148 -13.72 2.26 -24.29
C ALA A 148 -13.88 1.08 -25.27
N SER A 149 -14.05 1.36 -26.57
CA SER A 149 -14.13 0.34 -27.64
C SER A 149 -12.85 -0.46 -27.83
N GLN A 150 -11.71 0.01 -27.31
CA GLN A 150 -10.44 -0.72 -27.36
C GLN A 150 -10.27 -1.72 -26.22
N PHE A 151 -11.24 -1.77 -25.29
CA PHE A 151 -11.20 -2.70 -24.17
C PHE A 151 -12.45 -3.57 -24.13
N THR A 152 -12.24 -4.86 -23.90
CA THR A 152 -13.32 -5.71 -23.39
C THR A 152 -13.29 -5.67 -21.87
N ARG A 153 -14.47 -5.83 -21.29
CA ARG A 153 -14.64 -5.81 -19.85
C ARG A 153 -15.25 -7.12 -19.40
N GLU A 154 -14.62 -7.75 -18.41
CA GLU A 154 -15.10 -8.99 -17.81
C GLU A 154 -14.91 -8.96 -16.30
N ARG A 155 -15.68 -9.76 -15.57
CA ARG A 155 -15.50 -9.93 -14.14
C ARG A 155 -14.75 -11.24 -13.92
N LEU A 156 -13.61 -11.16 -13.25
CA LEU A 156 -12.87 -12.31 -12.75
C LEU A 156 -13.80 -13.16 -11.88
N ASP A 157 -13.78 -14.47 -12.06
CA ASP A 157 -14.47 -15.40 -11.18
C ASP A 157 -13.58 -15.85 -10.01
N VAL A 158 -14.19 -16.49 -9.00
CA VAL A 158 -13.50 -16.90 -7.77
C VAL A 158 -12.44 -17.96 -8.06
N GLU A 159 -12.71 -18.93 -8.94
CA GLU A 159 -11.79 -20.03 -9.23
C GLU A 159 -10.54 -19.50 -9.94
N SER A 160 -10.71 -18.67 -10.95
CA SER A 160 -9.62 -17.99 -11.66
C SER A 160 -8.76 -17.13 -10.75
N LEU A 161 -9.36 -16.40 -9.80
CA LEU A 161 -8.62 -15.61 -8.80
C LEU A 161 -7.74 -16.54 -7.94
N VAL A 162 -8.36 -17.56 -7.37
CA VAL A 162 -7.71 -18.48 -6.44
C VAL A 162 -6.60 -19.26 -7.13
N GLU A 163 -6.80 -19.74 -8.37
CA GLU A 163 -5.78 -20.45 -9.13
C GLU A 163 -4.54 -19.58 -9.38
N ARG A 164 -4.75 -18.36 -9.89
CA ARG A 164 -3.66 -17.41 -10.16
C ARG A 164 -2.85 -17.10 -8.91
N PHE A 165 -3.52 -16.74 -7.82
CA PHE A 165 -2.85 -16.38 -6.58
C PHE A 165 -2.22 -17.60 -5.90
N THR A 166 -2.78 -18.81 -6.06
CA THR A 166 -2.14 -20.05 -5.58
C THR A 166 -0.78 -20.25 -6.26
N ARG A 167 -0.70 -20.09 -7.59
CA ARG A 167 0.57 -20.19 -8.31
C ARG A 167 1.57 -19.12 -7.86
N LEU A 168 1.13 -17.86 -7.84
CA LEU A 168 1.93 -16.72 -7.37
C LEU A 168 2.49 -16.95 -5.96
N PHE A 169 1.66 -17.39 -5.02
CA PHE A 169 2.07 -17.60 -3.64
C PHE A 169 2.98 -18.79 -3.47
N ASN A 170 2.78 -19.88 -4.21
CA ASN A 170 3.73 -20.99 -4.22
C ASN A 170 5.13 -20.52 -4.64
N GLU A 171 5.24 -19.74 -5.73
CA GLU A 171 6.52 -19.22 -6.20
C GLU A 171 7.16 -18.24 -5.20
N LEU A 172 6.36 -17.33 -4.62
CA LEU A 172 6.84 -16.39 -3.61
C LEU A 172 7.33 -17.12 -2.35
N LEU A 173 6.58 -18.10 -1.86
CA LEU A 173 6.90 -18.85 -0.64
C LEU A 173 8.05 -19.84 -0.86
N GLU A 174 8.23 -20.37 -2.07
CA GLU A 174 9.43 -21.15 -2.42
C GLU A 174 10.70 -20.30 -2.30
N ARG A 175 10.66 -19.06 -2.78
CA ARG A 175 11.79 -18.11 -2.68
C ARG A 175 11.95 -17.51 -1.29
N ARG A 176 10.84 -17.32 -0.56
CA ARG A 176 10.77 -16.68 0.76
C ARG A 176 9.86 -17.47 1.70
N PRO A 177 10.33 -18.60 2.29
CA PRO A 177 9.48 -19.48 3.11
C PRO A 177 8.84 -18.81 4.34
N ASN A 178 9.47 -17.75 4.85
CA ASN A 178 9.00 -17.01 6.02
C ASN A 178 8.14 -15.78 5.67
N LEU A 179 7.88 -15.51 4.38
CA LEU A 179 7.08 -14.37 3.94
C LEU A 179 5.68 -14.44 4.53
N LYS A 180 5.25 -13.35 5.15
CA LYS A 180 3.87 -13.15 5.61
C LYS A 180 3.10 -12.41 4.53
N ILE A 181 1.87 -12.83 4.27
CA ILE A 181 1.02 -12.23 3.24
C ILE A 181 -0.26 -11.75 3.90
N VAL A 182 -0.53 -10.45 3.81
CA VAL A 182 -1.78 -9.84 4.27
C VAL A 182 -2.61 -9.49 3.06
N LEU A 183 -3.77 -10.12 2.93
CA LEU A 183 -4.76 -9.79 1.92
C LEU A 183 -5.83 -8.88 2.53
N THR A 184 -6.28 -7.89 1.78
CA THR A 184 -7.40 -7.06 2.19
C THR A 184 -8.21 -6.59 0.99
N VAL A 185 -9.50 -6.39 1.20
CA VAL A 185 -10.39 -5.79 0.21
C VAL A 185 -10.46 -4.30 0.48
N SER A 186 -10.24 -3.50 -0.57
CA SER A 186 -10.32 -2.05 -0.47
C SER A 186 -11.71 -1.63 0.02
N PRO A 187 -11.83 -0.75 1.03
CA PRO A 187 -13.10 -0.22 1.48
C PRO A 187 -13.71 0.80 0.49
N ILE A 188 -12.94 1.26 -0.50
CA ILE A 188 -13.37 2.22 -1.50
C ILE A 188 -14.40 1.57 -2.44
N ARG A 189 -15.53 2.26 -2.64
CA ARG A 189 -16.63 1.81 -3.50
C ARG A 189 -16.37 2.18 -4.96
N HIS A 190 -16.56 1.23 -5.87
CA HIS A 190 -16.53 1.47 -7.31
C HIS A 190 -17.94 1.74 -7.85
N LEU A 191 -18.45 2.96 -7.62
CA LEU A 191 -19.85 3.31 -7.94
C LEU A 191 -20.17 3.45 -9.43
N LYS A 192 -19.15 3.54 -10.31
CA LYS A 192 -19.35 3.66 -11.76
C LYS A 192 -20.20 2.52 -12.36
N ASP A 193 -20.24 1.37 -11.67
CA ASP A 193 -20.95 0.17 -12.11
C ASP A 193 -22.29 -0.05 -11.42
N GLY A 194 -22.65 0.87 -10.51
CA GLY A 194 -23.76 0.70 -9.60
C GLY A 194 -23.41 -0.15 -8.37
N LEU A 195 -24.19 0.07 -7.30
CA LEU A 195 -23.96 -0.56 -6.00
C LEU A 195 -24.02 -2.09 -6.05
N HIS A 196 -24.94 -2.65 -6.82
CA HIS A 196 -25.09 -4.10 -6.94
C HIS A 196 -23.86 -4.74 -7.59
N ALA A 197 -23.38 -4.20 -8.72
CA ALA A 197 -22.20 -4.72 -9.40
C ALA A 197 -20.93 -4.57 -8.55
N ASN A 198 -20.81 -3.46 -7.80
CA ASN A 198 -19.74 -3.30 -6.82
C ASN A 198 -19.80 -4.38 -5.75
N ASN A 199 -20.98 -4.66 -5.16
CA ASN A 199 -21.10 -5.68 -4.13
C ASN A 199 -20.78 -7.08 -4.65
N LEU A 200 -21.23 -7.43 -5.86
CA LEU A 200 -20.85 -8.71 -6.47
C LEU A 200 -19.34 -8.80 -6.73
N SER A 201 -18.72 -7.71 -7.18
CA SER A 201 -17.26 -7.60 -7.36
C SER A 201 -16.52 -7.83 -6.03
N LYS A 202 -16.93 -7.16 -4.95
CA LYS A 202 -16.35 -7.35 -3.61
C LYS A 202 -16.58 -8.77 -3.08
N ALA A 203 -17.75 -9.36 -3.33
CA ALA A 203 -18.05 -10.73 -2.93
C ALA A 203 -17.11 -11.75 -3.59
N VAL A 204 -16.79 -11.58 -4.88
CA VAL A 204 -15.77 -12.41 -5.55
C VAL A 204 -14.42 -12.30 -4.85
N LEU A 205 -13.97 -11.07 -4.54
CA LEU A 205 -12.69 -10.85 -3.88
C LEU A 205 -12.66 -11.49 -2.48
N LEU A 206 -13.71 -11.30 -1.68
CA LEU A 206 -13.83 -11.88 -0.35
C LEU A 206 -13.79 -13.40 -0.37
N LEU A 207 -14.59 -14.03 -1.25
CA LEU A 207 -14.60 -15.48 -1.41
C LEU A 207 -13.25 -16.04 -1.89
N GLY A 208 -12.60 -15.33 -2.82
CA GLY A 208 -11.27 -15.71 -3.31
C GLY A 208 -10.19 -15.61 -2.23
N ILE A 209 -10.21 -14.53 -1.45
CA ILE A 209 -9.27 -14.34 -0.33
C ILE A 209 -9.49 -15.40 0.75
N GLU A 210 -10.74 -15.68 1.13
CA GLU A 210 -11.06 -16.73 2.11
C GLU A 210 -10.49 -18.09 1.67
N ALA A 211 -10.69 -18.46 0.41
CA ALA A 211 -10.14 -19.69 -0.14
C ALA A 211 -8.61 -19.72 -0.13
N LEU A 212 -7.94 -18.58 -0.32
CA LEU A 212 -6.47 -18.48 -0.24
C LEU A 212 -5.99 -18.59 1.22
N CYS A 213 -6.65 -17.95 2.17
CA CYS A 213 -6.35 -18.07 3.60
C CYS A 213 -6.49 -19.51 4.10
N GLN A 214 -7.47 -20.26 3.60
CA GLN A 214 -7.65 -21.68 3.94
C GLN A 214 -6.54 -22.58 3.35
N ARG A 215 -5.92 -22.16 2.24
CA ARG A 215 -4.86 -22.92 1.55
C ARG A 215 -3.47 -22.66 2.10
N PHE A 216 -3.22 -21.47 2.63
CA PHE A 216 -1.89 -21.01 3.01
C PHE A 216 -1.88 -20.45 4.42
N GLU A 217 -1.16 -21.11 5.33
CA GLU A 217 -0.99 -20.64 6.73
C GLU A 217 -0.33 -19.26 6.81
N SER A 218 0.54 -18.93 5.85
CA SER A 218 1.21 -17.63 5.77
C SER A 218 0.33 -16.48 5.27
N VAL A 219 -0.91 -16.75 4.85
CA VAL A 219 -1.83 -15.77 4.27
C VAL A 219 -2.94 -15.44 5.28
N THR A 220 -3.12 -14.15 5.59
CA THR A 220 -4.15 -13.68 6.52
C THR A 220 -4.98 -12.57 5.90
N TYR A 221 -6.29 -12.59 6.15
CA TYR A 221 -7.19 -11.50 5.76
C TYR A 221 -7.22 -10.38 6.79
N TYR A 222 -7.11 -9.12 6.34
CA TYR A 222 -7.36 -7.93 7.15
C TYR A 222 -8.69 -7.25 6.74
N PRO A 223 -9.67 -7.10 7.65
CA PRO A 223 -11.04 -6.71 7.31
C PRO A 223 -11.24 -5.19 7.15
N ALA A 224 -10.42 -4.53 6.32
CA ALA A 224 -10.54 -3.08 6.08
C ALA A 224 -11.89 -2.68 5.46
N TYR A 225 -12.45 -3.54 4.61
CA TYR A 225 -13.74 -3.33 3.94
C TYR A 225 -14.89 -3.26 4.96
N GLU A 226 -14.95 -4.24 5.85
CA GLU A 226 -15.97 -4.37 6.89
C GLU A 226 -15.78 -3.29 7.96
N LEU A 227 -14.54 -2.91 8.29
CA LEU A 227 -14.27 -1.80 9.21
C LEU A 227 -14.89 -0.49 8.71
N LEU A 228 -14.81 -0.21 7.40
CA LEU A 228 -15.46 0.99 6.88
C LEU A 228 -16.98 0.82 6.75
N LEU A 229 -17.44 -0.29 6.18
CA LEU A 229 -18.84 -0.41 5.78
C LEU A 229 -19.80 -0.83 6.89
N ASP A 230 -19.34 -1.66 7.82
CA ASP A 230 -20.18 -2.25 8.87
C ASP A 230 -19.88 -1.61 10.23
N ASP A 231 -18.61 -1.39 10.54
CA ASP A 231 -18.21 -0.81 11.83
C ASP A 231 -18.33 0.73 11.83
N LEU A 232 -17.78 1.41 10.81
CA LEU A 232 -17.84 2.86 10.61
C LEU A 232 -18.99 3.29 9.66
N ARG A 233 -20.07 2.52 9.58
CA ARG A 233 -21.21 2.57 8.62
C ARG A 233 -21.81 3.93 8.18
N ASP A 234 -21.44 5.06 8.79
CA ASP A 234 -22.01 6.40 8.58
C ASP A 234 -21.23 7.24 7.53
N TYR A 235 -21.92 8.09 6.76
CA TYR A 235 -21.32 8.97 5.76
C TYR A 235 -20.25 9.93 6.30
N ARG A 236 -20.28 10.27 7.59
CA ARG A 236 -19.24 11.09 8.26
C ARG A 236 -17.83 10.48 8.18
N PHE A 237 -17.75 9.19 7.88
CA PHE A 237 -16.49 8.45 7.73
C PHE A 237 -16.02 8.37 6.28
N PHE A 238 -16.73 9.02 5.36
CA PHE A 238 -16.32 9.20 3.98
C PHE A 238 -15.82 10.64 3.77
N ALA A 239 -14.87 10.81 2.86
CA ALA A 239 -14.40 12.11 2.41
C ALA A 239 -15.48 12.82 1.56
N ASP A 240 -15.20 14.05 1.12
CA ASP A 240 -16.15 14.89 0.36
C ASP A 240 -16.66 14.24 -0.94
N ASP A 241 -15.88 13.31 -1.51
CA ASP A 241 -16.28 12.54 -2.69
C ASP A 241 -17.25 11.38 -2.40
N MET A 242 -17.56 11.13 -1.13
CA MET A 242 -18.44 10.06 -0.65
C MET A 242 -17.98 8.63 -1.03
N LEU A 243 -16.71 8.48 -1.44
CA LEU A 243 -16.10 7.23 -1.90
C LEU A 243 -14.92 6.81 -1.05
N HIS A 244 -14.02 7.74 -0.76
CA HIS A 244 -12.81 7.47 0.00
C HIS A 244 -13.07 7.58 1.51
N PRO A 245 -12.34 6.84 2.35
CA PRO A 245 -12.43 7.02 3.80
C PRO A 245 -11.94 8.42 4.20
N SER A 246 -12.65 9.08 5.12
CA SER A 246 -12.21 10.35 5.71
C SER A 246 -10.94 10.15 6.55
N LEU A 247 -10.23 11.22 6.90
CA LEU A 247 -9.04 11.13 7.74
C LEU A 247 -9.32 10.43 9.07
N LEU A 248 -10.50 10.67 9.66
CA LEU A 248 -10.94 9.99 10.88
C LEU A 248 -11.07 8.48 10.68
N ALA A 249 -11.66 8.05 9.56
CA ALA A 249 -11.80 6.64 9.22
C ALA A 249 -10.44 5.99 8.95
N GLN A 250 -9.55 6.68 8.23
CA GLN A 250 -8.19 6.20 7.98
C GLN A 250 -7.41 6.01 9.29
N THR A 251 -7.50 6.95 10.22
CA THR A 251 -6.87 6.81 11.55
C THR A 251 -7.45 5.62 12.32
N TYR A 252 -8.77 5.46 12.35
CA TYR A 252 -9.41 4.32 13.04
C TYR A 252 -8.97 2.98 12.44
N ILE A 253 -8.96 2.86 11.12
CA ILE A 253 -8.55 1.62 10.44
C ILE A 253 -7.05 1.36 10.64
N TRP A 254 -6.21 2.40 10.69
CA TRP A 254 -4.79 2.28 10.99
C TRP A 254 -4.52 1.83 12.43
N GLU A 255 -5.26 2.38 13.40
CA GLU A 255 -5.20 1.94 14.79
C GLU A 255 -5.57 0.46 14.88
N HIS A 256 -6.71 0.06 14.29
CA HIS A 256 -7.13 -1.34 14.25
C HIS A 256 -6.07 -2.25 13.58
N PHE A 257 -5.46 -1.79 12.48
CA PHE A 257 -4.37 -2.52 11.79
C PHE A 257 -3.17 -2.69 12.72
N SER A 258 -2.76 -1.61 13.39
CA SER A 258 -1.64 -1.61 14.33
C SER A 258 -1.90 -2.54 15.51
N GLU A 259 -3.12 -2.58 16.03
CA GLU A 259 -3.48 -3.49 17.13
C GLU A 259 -3.53 -4.95 16.67
N THR A 260 -3.86 -5.19 15.40
CA THR A 260 -3.95 -6.55 14.82
C THR A 260 -2.56 -7.17 14.60
N PHE A 261 -1.60 -6.38 14.12
CA PHE A 261 -0.31 -6.89 13.64
C PHE A 261 0.90 -6.52 14.51
N PHE A 262 0.81 -5.51 15.37
CA PHE A 262 1.95 -5.02 16.14
C PHE A 262 1.78 -5.26 17.65
N ASN A 263 2.87 -5.70 18.29
CA ASN A 263 2.89 -5.77 19.75
C ASN A 263 2.91 -4.36 20.37
N LYS A 264 2.70 -4.29 21.70
CA LYS A 264 2.65 -3.01 22.43
C LYS A 264 3.94 -2.18 22.27
N GLY A 265 5.11 -2.83 22.26
CA GLY A 265 6.40 -2.15 22.10
C GLY A 265 6.55 -1.50 20.72
N THR A 266 6.21 -2.23 19.67
CA THR A 266 6.21 -1.74 18.28
C THR A 266 5.22 -0.59 18.10
N ARG A 267 4.02 -0.66 18.68
CA ARG A 267 3.05 0.45 18.63
C ARG A 267 3.55 1.71 19.32
N GLU A 268 4.17 1.55 20.49
CA GLU A 268 4.75 2.69 21.23
C GLU A 268 5.92 3.32 20.47
N MET A 269 6.77 2.50 19.86
CA MET A 269 7.87 2.95 19.01
C MET A 269 7.35 3.72 17.79
N ALA A 270 6.35 3.18 17.09
CA ALA A 270 5.70 3.85 15.96
C ALA A 270 5.15 5.23 16.37
N ARG A 271 4.51 5.34 17.54
CA ARG A 271 4.01 6.60 18.09
C ARG A 271 5.13 7.61 18.35
N GLN A 272 6.29 7.16 18.83
CA GLN A 272 7.45 8.03 19.07
C GLN A 272 8.05 8.52 17.75
N VAL A 273 8.16 7.67 16.72
CA VAL A 273 8.59 8.07 15.38
C VAL A 273 7.65 9.10 14.77
N GLN A 274 6.34 8.88 14.84
CA GLN A 274 5.34 9.86 14.36
C GLN A 274 5.48 11.21 15.07
N ALA A 275 5.80 11.21 16.37
CA ALA A 275 6.04 12.46 17.10
C ALA A 275 7.30 13.19 16.59
N ILE A 276 8.34 12.46 16.18
CA ILE A 276 9.56 13.02 15.56
C ILE A 276 9.24 13.60 14.19
N HIS A 277 8.52 12.88 13.33
CA HIS A 277 8.09 13.41 12.02
C HIS A 277 7.25 14.68 12.17
N LYS A 278 6.30 14.69 13.10
CA LYS A 278 5.52 15.90 13.42
C LYS A 278 6.39 17.04 13.95
N ALA A 279 7.45 16.72 14.71
CA ALA A 279 8.41 17.72 15.18
C ALA A 279 9.21 18.34 14.02
N MET A 280 9.48 17.60 12.94
CA MET A 280 10.15 18.13 11.74
C MET A 280 9.28 19.12 10.96
N GLU A 281 7.96 18.98 11.04
CA GLU A 281 7.02 19.92 10.43
C GLU A 281 6.89 21.24 11.21
N HIS A 282 7.40 21.29 12.45
CA HIS A 282 7.31 22.48 13.29
C HIS A 282 8.12 23.63 12.70
N LYS A 283 7.45 24.77 12.46
CA LYS A 283 8.09 26.02 12.05
C LYS A 283 8.29 26.90 13.29
N PRO A 284 9.53 27.13 13.75
CA PRO A 284 9.77 27.98 14.91
C PRO A 284 9.43 29.45 14.59
N PHE A 285 8.86 30.16 15.57
CA PHE A 285 8.62 31.61 15.45
C PHE A 285 9.93 32.42 15.40
N HIS A 286 10.95 31.95 16.13
CA HIS A 286 12.29 32.54 16.17
C HIS A 286 13.33 31.46 15.86
N PRO A 287 13.72 31.28 14.59
CA PRO A 287 14.64 30.23 14.16
C PRO A 287 16.05 30.31 14.79
N ASN A 288 16.42 31.45 15.38
CA ASN A 288 17.76 31.68 15.96
C ASN A 288 17.75 31.64 17.51
N ASP A 289 16.64 31.29 18.15
CA ASP A 289 16.56 31.26 19.61
C ASP A 289 17.08 29.92 20.19
N GLU A 290 17.70 29.98 21.37
CA GLU A 290 18.18 28.84 22.16
C GLU A 290 17.09 27.81 22.43
N ALA A 291 15.82 28.25 22.47
CA ALA A 291 14.67 27.36 22.57
C ALA A 291 14.58 26.35 21.41
N TYR A 292 14.89 26.78 20.18
CA TYR A 292 14.83 25.90 19.00
C TYR A 292 16.01 24.92 18.96
N LYS A 293 17.19 25.36 19.40
CA LYS A 293 18.35 24.48 19.62
C LYS A 293 18.06 23.39 20.66
N ARG A 294 17.47 23.73 21.80
CA ARG A 294 17.05 22.75 22.84
C ARG A 294 15.98 21.79 22.33
N PHE A 295 15.04 22.29 21.52
CA PHE A 295 14.03 21.45 20.86
C PHE A 295 14.69 20.43 19.93
N ALA A 296 15.66 20.84 19.10
CA ALA A 296 16.39 19.92 18.22
C ALA A 296 17.20 18.89 19.02
N GLN A 297 17.91 19.31 20.07
CA GLN A 297 18.66 18.41 20.96
C GLN A 297 17.77 17.34 21.61
N LYS A 298 16.58 17.73 22.06
CA LYS A 298 15.60 16.79 22.63
C LYS A 298 15.16 15.73 21.61
N ASN A 299 14.89 16.13 20.37
CA ASN A 299 14.50 15.19 19.32
C ASN A 299 15.65 14.26 18.91
N LEU A 300 16.90 14.76 18.86
CA LEU A 300 18.07 13.92 18.64
C LEU A 300 18.25 12.86 19.72
N ALA A 301 18.15 13.24 21.00
CA ALA A 301 18.22 12.28 22.10
C ALA A 301 17.11 11.21 22.01
N ALA A 302 15.91 11.57 21.54
CA ALA A 302 14.83 10.62 21.30
C ALA A 302 15.15 9.67 20.13
N ILE A 303 15.71 10.19 19.02
CA ILE A 303 16.17 9.38 17.88
C ILE A 303 17.26 8.39 18.31
N GLU A 304 18.24 8.84 19.11
CA GLU A 304 19.31 7.99 19.63
C GLU A 304 18.77 6.87 20.53
N GLY A 305 17.84 7.20 21.44
CA GLY A 305 17.18 6.22 22.30
C GLY A 305 16.39 5.17 21.50
N LEU A 306 15.65 5.61 20.48
CA LEU A 306 14.93 4.71 19.57
C LEU A 306 15.87 3.78 18.81
N THR A 307 16.92 4.33 18.20
CA THR A 307 17.91 3.58 17.41
C THR A 307 18.69 2.58 18.28
N LEU A 308 18.95 2.92 19.55
CA LEU A 308 19.55 2.00 20.51
C LEU A 308 18.61 0.83 20.85
N SER A 309 17.30 1.12 21.00
CA SER A 309 16.28 0.11 21.34
C SER A 309 15.92 -0.83 20.19
N GLU A 310 16.02 -0.35 18.95
CA GLU A 310 15.72 -1.11 17.73
C GLU A 310 16.71 -0.72 16.63
N PRO A 311 17.86 -1.43 16.52
CA PRO A 311 18.91 -1.10 15.55
C PRO A 311 18.46 -1.20 14.08
N SER A 312 17.35 -1.89 13.78
CA SER A 312 16.82 -1.97 12.42
C SER A 312 16.05 -0.71 12.00
N LEU A 313 15.65 0.14 12.95
CA LEU A 313 15.00 1.41 12.70
C LEU A 313 16.03 2.42 12.18
N THR A 314 15.80 2.94 10.97
CA THR A 314 16.70 3.91 10.34
C THR A 314 16.02 5.28 10.33
N LEU A 315 16.55 6.21 11.13
CA LEU A 315 16.06 7.59 11.23
C LEU A 315 17.14 8.61 10.80
N GLN A 316 17.84 8.31 9.70
CA GLN A 316 18.99 9.10 9.26
C GLN A 316 18.58 10.49 8.76
N ASP A 317 17.46 10.60 8.04
CA ASP A 317 16.99 11.87 7.49
C ASP A 317 16.48 12.78 8.61
N GLU A 318 15.75 12.20 9.57
CA GLU A 318 15.26 12.87 10.78
C GLU A 318 16.43 13.36 11.61
N ARG A 319 17.45 12.53 11.80
CA ARG A 319 18.69 12.90 12.50
C ARG A 319 19.38 14.07 11.79
N ALA A 320 19.61 13.96 10.48
CA ALA A 320 20.26 15.00 9.68
C ALA A 320 19.51 16.33 9.75
N PHE A 321 18.17 16.29 9.77
CA PHE A 321 17.31 17.46 9.92
C PHE A 321 17.58 18.20 11.24
N PHE A 322 17.56 17.51 12.38
CA PHE A 322 17.78 18.14 13.68
C PHE A 322 19.26 18.53 13.92
N GLU A 323 20.21 17.76 13.38
CA GLU A 323 21.63 18.13 13.40
C GLU A 323 21.91 19.41 12.59
N ARG A 324 21.20 19.64 11.49
CA ARG A 324 21.28 20.89 10.73
C ARG A 324 20.82 22.08 11.57
N ILE A 325 19.69 21.96 12.27
CA ILE A 325 19.18 23.02 13.15
C ILE A 325 20.25 23.42 14.17
N ILE A 326 20.87 22.45 14.84
CA ILE A 326 21.89 22.73 15.86
C ILE A 326 23.13 23.41 15.27
N ARG A 327 23.54 23.06 14.04
CA ARG A 327 24.69 23.66 13.36
C ARG A 327 24.44 25.10 12.91
N GLU A 328 23.19 25.46 12.65
CA GLU A 328 22.80 26.81 12.22
C GLU A 328 22.64 27.79 13.40
N HIS A 329 22.78 27.32 14.65
CA HIS A 329 22.77 28.11 15.89
C HIS A 329 24.14 28.22 16.58
#